data_AF-A0A534T1Y6-F1
#
_entry.id   AF-A0A534T1Y6-F1
#
_cell.length_a   1.000
_cell.length_b   1.000
_cell.length_c   1.000
_cell.angle_alpha   90.00
_cell.angle_beta   90.00
_cell.angle_gamma   90.00
#
_symmetry.space_group_name_H-M   'P 1'
#
loop_
_entity.id
_entity.type
_entity.pdbx_description
1 polymer ?
#
loop_
_entity_poly.entity_id
_entity_poly.type
_entity_poly.pdbx_seq_one_letter_code
_entity_poly.pdbx_strand_id
1 'polypeptide(L)'
;MAPRLLGRLARSLESRWWLVAIVALATTLRAAHVLSLRATPWFDHLVVDPEYCDEWARRLAAGGWLGERPFYMDPLYPYFLGVIYRLCGRDLLLVRLVQVALGAGSCALVAVIGRRVGGAAIGALAALGFALYKPDIFYVAEVDKTCLSVFLTAAALALALGPSLPARFAAGFTLGLAALTRANFLLLAPLGALVFLTERCAPDARAFGLPRRVAAAMLFAAGFGLSLLPVALRNHRLSGEWILTT
;
A
#
# COMPACT_ATOMS: atom_id res chain seq x y z
N MET A 1 22.69 -14.06 -33.62
CA MET A 1 22.50 -14.67 -32.28
C MET A 1 21.48 -13.94 -31.39
N ALA A 2 21.41 -12.59 -31.42
CA ALA A 2 20.45 -11.78 -30.66
C ALA A 2 18.94 -12.10 -30.83
N PRO A 3 18.38 -12.39 -32.04
CA PRO A 3 16.94 -12.59 -32.20
C PRO A 3 16.41 -13.87 -31.55
N ARG A 4 17.26 -14.91 -31.42
CA ARG A 4 16.89 -16.16 -30.73
C ARG A 4 16.88 -16.02 -29.21
N LEU A 5 17.71 -15.13 -28.65
CA LEU A 5 17.72 -14.80 -27.22
C LEU A 5 16.50 -13.96 -26.84
N LEU A 6 16.16 -12.95 -27.65
CA LEU A 6 14.95 -12.14 -27.46
C LEU A 6 13.67 -12.99 -27.53
N GLY A 7 13.59 -13.95 -28.47
CA GLY A 7 12.46 -14.88 -28.57
C GLY A 7 12.37 -15.94 -27.47
N ARG A 8 13.47 -16.24 -26.76
CA ARG A 8 13.46 -17.10 -25.56
C ARG A 8 13.08 -16.30 -24.31
N LEU A 9 13.58 -15.06 -24.19
CA LEU A 9 13.20 -14.14 -23.13
C LEU A 9 11.71 -13.81 -23.19
N ALA A 10 11.16 -13.52 -24.38
CA ALA A 10 9.73 -13.28 -24.56
C ALA A 10 8.87 -14.47 -24.09
N ARG A 11 9.20 -15.70 -24.50
CA ARG A 11 8.50 -16.93 -24.05
C ARG A 11 8.67 -17.22 -22.56
N SER A 12 9.83 -16.94 -21.98
CA SER A 12 10.06 -17.05 -20.54
C SER A 12 9.22 -16.04 -19.76
N LEU A 13 9.00 -14.84 -20.32
CA LEU A 13 8.18 -13.78 -19.73
C LEU A 13 6.67 -14.00 -19.90
N GLU A 14 6.25 -14.88 -20.80
CA GLU A 14 4.87 -15.39 -20.88
C GLU A 14 4.54 -16.38 -19.76
N SER A 15 5.55 -17.09 -19.25
CA SER A 15 5.42 -18.00 -18.11
C SER A 15 5.21 -17.23 -16.79
N ARG A 16 4.42 -17.76 -15.85
CA ARG A 16 4.23 -17.14 -14.52
C ARG A 16 5.45 -17.31 -13.60
N TRP A 17 6.38 -18.20 -13.96
CA TRP A 17 7.51 -18.59 -13.09
C TRP A 17 8.51 -17.48 -12.84
N TRP A 18 8.71 -16.54 -13.78
CA TRP A 18 9.61 -15.41 -13.53
C TRP A 18 9.10 -14.52 -12.39
N LEU A 19 7.78 -14.33 -12.29
CA LEU A 19 7.20 -13.50 -11.24
C LEU A 19 7.37 -14.18 -9.89
N VAL A 20 7.14 -15.50 -9.84
CA VAL A 20 7.39 -16.31 -8.64
C VAL A 20 8.84 -16.20 -8.21
N ALA A 21 9.80 -16.30 -9.14
CA ALA A 21 11.22 -16.18 -8.84
C ALA A 21 11.60 -14.78 -8.31
N ILE A 22 11.10 -13.71 -8.93
CA ILE A 22 11.38 -12.33 -8.47
C ILE A 22 10.75 -12.07 -7.10
N VAL A 23 9.51 -12.50 -6.88
CA VAL A 23 8.85 -12.35 -5.57
C VAL A 23 9.56 -13.18 -4.52
N ALA A 24 9.98 -14.41 -4.83
CA ALA A 24 10.77 -15.24 -3.92
C ALA A 24 12.12 -14.59 -3.57
N LEU A 25 12.78 -13.96 -4.54
CA LEU A 25 14.00 -13.16 -4.32
C LEU A 25 13.69 -11.97 -3.39
N ALA A 26 12.63 -11.21 -3.67
CA ALA A 26 12.23 -10.06 -2.87
C ALA A 26 11.93 -10.44 -1.41
N THR A 27 11.20 -11.54 -1.21
CA THR A 27 10.89 -12.13 0.10
C THR A 27 12.17 -12.59 0.79
N THR A 28 13.03 -13.34 0.11
CA THR A 28 14.29 -13.86 0.68
C THR A 28 15.19 -12.74 1.17
N LEU A 29 15.40 -11.69 0.37
CA LEU A 29 16.26 -10.57 0.75
C LEU A 29 15.72 -9.82 1.99
N ARG A 30 14.41 -9.57 2.03
CA ARG A 30 13.74 -8.90 3.15
C ARG A 30 13.73 -9.75 4.42
N ALA A 31 13.41 -11.05 4.30
CA ALA A 31 13.45 -11.99 5.41
C ALA A 31 14.88 -12.17 5.95
N ALA A 32 15.87 -12.31 5.07
CA ALA A 32 17.27 -12.41 5.47
C ALA A 32 17.72 -11.15 6.23
N HIS A 33 17.31 -9.96 5.79
CA HIS A 33 17.60 -8.72 6.51
C HIS A 33 16.97 -8.71 7.91
N VAL A 34 15.67 -9.01 8.02
CA VAL A 34 14.96 -9.08 9.32
C VAL A 34 15.62 -10.08 10.26
N LEU A 35 15.97 -11.27 9.76
CA LEU A 35 16.63 -12.31 10.55
C LEU A 35 18.05 -11.91 10.96
N SER A 36 18.78 -11.19 10.11
CA SER A 36 20.13 -10.70 10.44
C SER A 36 20.13 -9.69 11.59
N LEU A 37 19.05 -8.91 11.73
CA LEU A 37 18.93 -7.93 12.81
C LEU A 37 18.69 -8.56 14.17
N ARG A 38 18.18 -9.80 14.26
CA ARG A 38 17.89 -10.47 15.54
C ARG A 38 19.08 -10.54 16.49
N ALA A 39 20.29 -10.58 15.95
CA ALA A 39 21.53 -10.62 16.74
C ALA A 39 21.98 -9.22 17.22
N THR A 40 21.21 -8.17 16.94
CA THR A 40 21.58 -6.78 17.22
C THR A 40 20.57 -6.14 18.18
N PRO A 41 20.97 -5.13 18.98
CA PRO A 41 20.06 -4.41 19.87
C PRO A 41 18.88 -3.76 19.14
N TRP A 42 19.04 -3.39 17.88
CA TRP A 42 18.02 -2.76 17.04
C TRP A 42 16.80 -3.65 16.75
N PHE A 43 16.88 -4.95 17.03
CA PHE A 43 15.72 -5.83 16.89
C PHE A 43 14.63 -5.53 17.92
N ASP A 44 15.02 -5.33 19.18
CA ASP A 44 14.08 -5.15 20.29
C ASP A 44 13.93 -3.68 20.72
N HIS A 45 14.95 -2.86 20.47
CA HIS A 45 14.96 -1.45 20.83
C HIS A 45 14.39 -0.59 19.70
N LEU A 46 13.08 -0.31 19.80
CA LEU A 46 12.40 0.69 18.99
C LEU A 46 12.69 2.10 19.55
N VAL A 47 12.85 3.09 18.67
CA VAL A 47 13.17 4.47 19.08
C VAL A 47 12.37 5.45 18.25
N VAL A 48 11.89 6.56 18.85
CA VAL A 48 11.15 7.64 18.17
C VAL A 48 9.82 7.13 17.58
N ASP A 49 9.67 7.13 16.25
CA ASP A 49 8.41 6.85 15.57
C ASP A 49 7.97 5.37 15.73
N PRO A 50 8.85 4.36 15.52
CA PRO A 50 8.54 2.97 15.85
C PRO A 50 8.12 2.72 17.28
N GLU A 51 8.77 3.37 18.25
CA GLU A 51 8.45 3.24 19.67
C GLU A 51 7.03 3.75 19.93
N TYR A 52 6.72 4.96 19.46
CA TYR A 52 5.38 5.56 19.59
C TYR A 52 4.30 4.68 18.94
N CYS A 53 4.56 4.13 17.75
CA CYS A 53 3.62 3.23 17.06
C CYS A 53 3.38 1.95 17.85
N ASP A 54 4.42 1.34 18.42
CA ASP A 54 4.32 0.14 19.26
C ASP A 54 3.56 0.42 20.55
N GLU A 55 3.84 1.54 21.23
CA GLU A 55 3.12 1.96 22.44
C GLU A 55 1.63 2.11 22.19
N TRP A 56 1.29 2.80 21.10
CA TRP A 56 -0.09 3.05 20.73
C TRP A 56 -0.80 1.73 20.34
N ALA A 57 -0.14 0.87 19.57
CA ALA A 57 -0.65 -0.46 19.24
C ALA A 57 -0.94 -1.31 20.47
N ARG A 58 -0.06 -1.27 21.49
CA ARG A 58 -0.27 -1.95 22.79
C ARG A 58 -1.53 -1.43 23.50
N ARG A 59 -1.76 -0.12 23.52
CA ARG A 59 -2.98 0.49 24.11
C ARG A 59 -4.25 0.07 23.35
N LEU A 60 -4.18 0.03 22.02
CA LEU A 60 -5.30 -0.44 21.18
C LEU A 60 -5.62 -1.91 21.46
N ALA A 61 -4.60 -2.77 21.54
CA ALA A 61 -4.76 -4.19 21.87
C ALA A 61 -5.36 -4.42 23.26
N ALA A 62 -5.11 -3.50 24.21
CA ALA A 62 -5.71 -3.49 25.55
C ALA A 62 -7.17 -2.97 25.58
N GLY A 63 -7.73 -2.56 24.45
CA GLY A 63 -9.12 -2.10 24.34
C GLY A 63 -9.30 -0.59 24.12
N GLY A 64 -8.22 0.19 24.06
CA GLY A 64 -8.23 1.64 23.90
C GLY A 64 -8.56 2.14 22.48
N TRP A 65 -9.46 1.47 21.74
CA TRP A 65 -9.72 1.70 20.31
C TRP A 65 -10.17 3.11 19.95
N LEU A 66 -10.87 3.79 20.85
CA LEU A 66 -11.38 5.13 20.63
C LEU A 66 -10.37 6.21 21.00
N GLY A 67 -9.45 5.97 21.94
CA GLY A 67 -8.58 7.00 22.51
C GLY A 67 -9.37 8.19 23.12
N GLU A 68 -8.64 9.22 23.55
CA GLU A 68 -9.22 10.37 24.27
C GLU A 68 -9.01 11.71 23.55
N ARG A 69 -8.16 11.74 22.52
CA ARG A 69 -7.79 12.95 21.78
C ARG A 69 -7.86 12.72 20.27
N PRO A 70 -8.05 13.79 19.47
CA PRO A 70 -7.84 13.75 18.02
C PRO A 70 -6.46 13.19 17.69
N PHE A 71 -6.33 12.55 16.53
CA PHE A 71 -5.04 11.99 16.14
C PHE A 71 -4.02 13.10 15.89
N TYR A 72 -2.84 12.95 16.48
CA TYR A 72 -1.68 13.80 16.19
C TYR A 72 -0.76 13.16 15.14
N MET A 73 -0.81 11.84 14.99
CA MET A 73 -0.05 11.08 13.98
C MET A 73 -0.97 10.15 13.18
N ASP A 74 -0.50 9.81 11.98
CA ASP A 74 -1.23 9.00 11.00
C ASP A 74 -1.70 7.67 11.62
N PRO A 75 -3.02 7.44 11.77
CA PRO A 75 -3.52 6.39 12.65
C PRO A 75 -3.43 4.99 12.06
N LEU A 76 -3.36 4.82 10.74
CA LEU A 76 -3.60 3.50 10.15
C LEU A 76 -2.56 2.46 10.57
N TYR A 77 -1.29 2.84 10.70
CA TYR A 77 -0.22 1.91 11.05
C TYR A 77 -0.31 1.44 12.52
N PRO A 78 -0.48 2.33 13.53
CA PRO A 78 -0.78 1.91 14.89
C PRO A 78 -2.01 1.00 15.02
N TYR A 79 -3.09 1.27 14.29
CA TYR A 79 -4.28 0.40 14.29
C TYR A 79 -4.01 -0.96 13.63
N PHE A 80 -3.24 -0.99 12.55
CA PHE A 80 -2.79 -2.22 11.92
C PHE A 80 -1.97 -3.08 12.90
N LEU A 81 -1.00 -2.49 13.61
CA LEU A 81 -0.25 -3.17 14.66
C LEU A 81 -1.14 -3.60 15.83
N GLY A 82 -2.08 -2.74 16.26
CA GLY A 82 -3.01 -3.03 17.35
C GLY A 82 -3.88 -4.26 17.08
N VAL A 83 -4.31 -4.45 15.83
CA VAL A 83 -5.03 -5.67 15.41
C VAL A 83 -4.12 -6.91 15.51
N ILE A 84 -2.86 -6.83 15.03
CA ILE A 84 -1.89 -7.93 15.15
C ILE A 84 -1.68 -8.28 16.63
N TYR A 85 -1.45 -7.28 17.48
CA TYR A 85 -1.20 -7.47 18.91
C TYR A 85 -2.42 -8.00 19.66
N ARG A 86 -3.63 -7.61 19.25
CA ARG A 86 -4.88 -8.14 19.83
C ARG A 86 -5.06 -9.63 19.54
N LEU A 87 -4.68 -10.09 18.35
CA LEU A 87 -4.91 -11.46 17.89
C LEU A 87 -3.77 -12.41 18.27
N CYS A 88 -2.53 -11.94 18.21
CA CYS A 88 -1.33 -12.79 18.33
C CYS A 88 -0.44 -12.42 19.53
N GLY A 89 -0.77 -11.36 20.27
CA GLY A 89 0.13 -10.76 21.26
C GLY A 89 1.19 -9.87 20.62
N ARG A 90 1.94 -9.15 21.46
CA ARG A 90 3.05 -8.31 20.99
C ARG A 90 4.24 -9.16 20.62
N ASP A 91 4.52 -9.24 19.32
CA ASP A 91 5.69 -9.92 18.76
C ASP A 91 6.25 -9.11 17.58
N LEU A 92 7.43 -8.51 17.77
CA LEU A 92 8.09 -7.68 16.76
C LEU A 92 8.63 -8.51 15.59
N LEU A 93 8.94 -9.78 15.79
CA LEU A 93 9.28 -10.67 14.68
C LEU A 93 8.06 -10.86 13.79
N LEU A 94 6.91 -11.18 14.40
CA LEU A 94 5.67 -11.39 13.65
C LEU A 94 5.33 -10.14 12.83
N VAL A 95 5.39 -8.96 13.44
CA VAL A 95 5.18 -7.69 12.73
C VAL A 95 6.10 -7.56 11.52
N ARG A 96 7.41 -7.76 11.71
CA ARG A 96 8.38 -7.67 10.61
C ARG A 96 8.14 -8.72 9.53
N LEU A 97 7.74 -9.94 9.88
CA LEU A 97 7.38 -10.97 8.89
C LEU A 97 6.12 -10.59 8.10
N VAL A 98 5.13 -9.95 8.72
CA VAL A 98 3.99 -9.38 8.00
C VAL A 98 4.45 -8.25 7.07
N GLN A 99 5.40 -7.41 7.50
CA GLN A 99 5.99 -6.38 6.64
C GLN A 99 6.78 -6.96 5.47
N VAL A 100 7.48 -8.09 5.65
CA VAL A 100 8.11 -8.85 4.56
C VAL A 100 7.05 -9.27 3.54
N ALA A 101 5.90 -9.77 4.00
CA ALA A 101 4.80 -10.14 3.11
C ALA A 101 4.22 -8.92 2.37
N LEU A 102 4.08 -7.76 3.03
CA LEU A 102 3.67 -6.50 2.38
C LEU A 102 4.70 -6.03 1.34
N GLY A 103 6.00 -6.14 1.63
CA GLY A 103 7.07 -5.82 0.69
C GLY A 103 7.07 -6.75 -0.53
N ALA A 104 6.87 -8.05 -0.32
CA ALA A 104 6.72 -9.03 -1.39
C ALA A 104 5.47 -8.75 -2.24
N GLY A 105 4.34 -8.41 -1.60
CA GLY A 105 3.12 -7.98 -2.27
C GLY A 105 3.32 -6.71 -3.09
N SER A 106 4.07 -5.74 -2.56
CA SER A 106 4.44 -4.51 -3.27
C SER A 106 5.26 -4.81 -4.53
N CYS A 107 6.23 -5.74 -4.44
CA CYS A 107 7.00 -6.19 -5.60
C CYS A 107 6.11 -6.79 -6.69
N ALA A 108 5.14 -7.63 -6.31
CA ALA A 108 4.18 -8.19 -7.25
C ALA A 108 3.28 -7.11 -7.89
N LEU A 109 2.82 -6.13 -7.11
CA LEU A 109 2.03 -5.00 -7.60
C LEU A 109 2.81 -4.11 -8.57
N VAL A 110 4.10 -3.85 -8.29
CA VAL A 110 5.01 -3.14 -9.20
C VAL A 110 5.14 -3.90 -10.52
N ALA A 111 5.22 -5.23 -10.48
CA ALA A 111 5.21 -6.06 -11.70
C ALA A 111 3.92 -5.89 -12.51
N VAL A 112 2.76 -5.83 -11.84
CA VAL A 112 1.45 -5.61 -12.47
C VAL A 112 1.38 -4.22 -13.09
N ILE A 113 1.81 -3.19 -12.38
CA ILE A 113 1.84 -1.80 -12.86
C ILE A 113 2.73 -1.71 -14.10
N GLY A 114 3.98 -2.16 -14.02
CA GLY A 114 4.92 -2.12 -15.14
C GLY A 114 4.41 -2.91 -16.35
N ARG A 115 3.73 -4.04 -16.12
CA ARG A 115 3.10 -4.82 -17.20
C ARG A 115 1.98 -4.06 -17.92
N ARG A 116 1.16 -3.32 -17.17
CA ARG A 116 0.06 -2.53 -17.75
C ARG A 116 0.56 -1.29 -18.49
N VAL A 117 1.68 -0.72 -18.05
CA VAL A 117 2.28 0.47 -18.67
C VAL A 117 3.09 0.13 -19.92
N GLY A 118 3.88 -0.95 -19.89
CA GLY A 118 4.87 -1.23 -20.93
C GLY A 118 5.05 -2.71 -21.28
N GLY A 119 4.11 -3.58 -20.91
CA GLY A 119 4.16 -5.01 -21.23
C GLY A 119 5.04 -5.84 -20.28
N ALA A 120 5.11 -7.15 -20.54
CA ALA A 120 5.69 -8.13 -19.60
C ALA A 120 7.16 -7.85 -19.23
N ALA A 121 7.98 -7.40 -20.18
CA ALA A 121 9.39 -7.08 -19.94
C ALA A 121 9.56 -5.89 -18.98
N ILE A 122 8.78 -4.83 -19.14
CA ILE A 122 8.80 -3.67 -18.24
C ILE A 122 8.29 -4.05 -16.85
N GLY A 123 7.24 -4.88 -16.77
CA GLY A 123 6.78 -5.45 -15.51
C GLY A 123 7.88 -6.24 -14.78
N ALA A 124 8.60 -7.11 -15.49
CA ALA A 124 9.68 -7.89 -14.91
C ALA A 124 10.86 -7.02 -14.46
N LEU A 125 11.28 -6.05 -15.28
CA LEU A 125 12.38 -5.14 -14.94
C LEU A 125 12.03 -4.26 -13.73
N ALA A 126 10.81 -3.72 -13.69
CA ALA A 126 10.34 -2.91 -12.56
C ALA A 126 10.29 -3.72 -11.27
N ALA A 127 9.74 -4.95 -11.33
CA ALA A 127 9.68 -5.84 -10.17
C ALA A 127 11.07 -6.25 -9.68
N LEU A 128 11.99 -6.56 -10.59
CA LEU A 128 13.37 -6.87 -10.25
C LEU A 128 14.08 -5.67 -9.61
N GLY A 129 13.90 -4.47 -10.17
CA GLY A 129 14.41 -3.23 -9.61
C GLY A 129 13.90 -3.01 -8.17
N PHE A 130 12.60 -3.20 -7.95
CA PHE A 130 12.00 -3.10 -6.62
C PHE A 130 12.47 -4.21 -5.66
N ALA A 131 12.63 -5.44 -6.15
CA ALA A 131 13.13 -6.56 -5.34
C ALA A 131 14.51 -6.27 -4.75
N LEU A 132 15.37 -5.57 -5.52
CA LEU A 132 16.74 -5.19 -5.18
C LEU A 132 16.86 -3.78 -4.54
N TYR A 133 15.75 -3.05 -4.41
CA TYR A 133 15.77 -1.67 -3.93
C TYR A 133 16.08 -1.63 -2.43
N LYS A 134 17.35 -1.31 -2.10
CA LYS A 134 17.88 -1.35 -0.73
C LYS A 134 17.06 -0.57 0.30
N PRO A 135 16.54 0.65 0.02
CA PRO A 135 15.72 1.36 0.99
C PRO A 135 14.48 0.57 1.41
N ASP A 136 13.76 -0.08 0.49
CA ASP A 136 12.62 -0.92 0.87
C ASP A 136 13.06 -2.16 1.66
N ILE A 137 14.18 -2.79 1.29
CA ILE A 137 14.73 -3.90 2.09
C ILE A 137 15.03 -3.47 3.52
N PHE A 138 15.61 -2.27 3.71
CA PHE A 138 15.92 -1.70 5.01
C PHE A 138 14.65 -1.38 5.81
N TYR A 139 13.72 -0.61 5.24
CA TYR A 139 12.51 -0.17 5.95
C TYR A 139 11.55 -1.33 6.30
N VAL A 140 11.65 -2.50 5.65
CA VAL A 140 10.88 -3.69 6.07
C VAL A 140 11.22 -4.16 7.48
N ALA A 141 12.43 -3.89 7.95
CA ALA A 141 12.80 -4.24 9.31
C ALA A 141 12.48 -3.15 10.35
N GLU A 142 12.24 -1.92 9.90
CA GLU A 142 11.75 -0.84 10.75
C GLU A 142 10.26 -1.07 11.04
N VAL A 143 9.87 -0.97 12.32
CA VAL A 143 8.45 -1.06 12.72
C VAL A 143 7.81 0.31 12.46
N ASP A 144 7.69 0.67 11.19
CA ASP A 144 7.16 1.94 10.70
C ASP A 144 6.13 1.75 9.56
N LYS A 145 5.33 2.79 9.34
CA LYS A 145 4.27 2.87 8.32
C LYS A 145 4.76 2.75 6.88
N THR A 146 6.07 2.84 6.62
CA THR A 146 6.64 2.84 5.26
C THR A 146 6.18 1.65 4.42
N CYS A 147 6.32 0.41 4.89
CA CYS A 147 5.94 -0.77 4.08
C CYS A 147 4.45 -0.84 3.77
N LEU A 148 3.62 -0.51 4.76
CA LEU A 148 2.17 -0.44 4.58
C LEU A 148 1.79 0.66 3.57
N SER A 149 2.43 1.83 3.66
CA SER A 149 2.20 2.95 2.75
C SER A 149 2.57 2.63 1.30
N VAL A 150 3.71 1.94 1.09
CA VAL A 150 4.18 1.52 -0.24
C VAL A 150 3.22 0.49 -0.82
N PHE A 151 2.82 -0.51 -0.04
CA PHE A 151 1.87 -1.54 -0.47
C PHE A 151 0.53 -0.93 -0.88
N LEU A 152 -0.07 -0.08 -0.02
CA LEU A 152 -1.35 0.55 -0.30
C LEU A 152 -1.28 1.48 -1.53
N THR A 153 -0.19 2.24 -1.68
CA THR A 153 -0.02 3.13 -2.85
C THR A 153 0.15 2.33 -4.13
N ALA A 154 0.96 1.26 -4.12
CA ALA A 154 1.11 0.37 -5.27
C ALA A 154 -0.21 -0.36 -5.60
N ALA A 155 -0.97 -0.78 -4.60
CA ALA A 155 -2.26 -1.42 -4.78
C ALA A 155 -3.28 -0.44 -5.37
N ALA A 156 -3.36 0.79 -4.85
CA ALA A 156 -4.22 1.84 -5.38
C ALA A 156 -3.90 2.14 -6.86
N LEU A 157 -2.62 2.25 -7.21
CA LEU A 157 -2.20 2.47 -8.60
C LEU A 157 -2.51 1.26 -9.50
N ALA A 158 -2.25 0.04 -9.02
CA ALA A 158 -2.61 -1.17 -9.77
C ALA A 158 -4.12 -1.28 -9.98
N LEU A 159 -4.96 -0.88 -9.03
CA LEU A 159 -6.41 -0.83 -9.18
C LEU A 159 -6.83 0.31 -10.13
N ALA A 160 -6.18 1.48 -10.02
CA ALA A 160 -6.39 2.64 -10.88
C ALA A 160 -5.96 2.43 -12.34
N LEU A 161 -5.14 1.42 -12.63
CA LEU A 161 -4.85 1.00 -14.01
C LEU A 161 -5.81 -0.09 -14.50
N GLY A 162 -6.81 -0.49 -13.72
CA GLY A 162 -7.79 -1.52 -14.06
C GLY A 162 -8.97 -0.93 -14.83
N PRO A 163 -9.61 -1.67 -15.76
CA PRO A 163 -10.66 -1.09 -16.60
C PRO A 163 -12.03 -0.97 -15.92
N SER A 164 -12.25 -1.63 -14.77
CA SER A 164 -13.58 -1.78 -14.18
C SER A 164 -13.94 -0.64 -13.21
N LEU A 165 -15.23 -0.27 -13.18
CA LEU A 165 -15.74 0.75 -12.24
C LEU A 165 -15.57 0.36 -10.75
N PRO A 166 -15.80 -0.91 -10.34
CA PRO A 166 -15.48 -1.33 -8.98
C PRO A 166 -13.99 -1.15 -8.64
N ALA A 167 -13.09 -1.35 -9.62
CA ALA A 167 -11.67 -1.08 -9.40
C ALA A 167 -11.36 0.41 -9.21
N ARG A 168 -12.16 1.33 -9.80
CA ARG A 168 -12.04 2.77 -9.55
C ARG A 168 -12.38 3.13 -8.11
N PHE A 169 -13.49 2.59 -7.61
CA PHE A 169 -13.89 2.73 -6.21
C PHE A 169 -12.83 2.14 -5.28
N ALA A 170 -12.39 0.91 -5.54
CA ALA A 170 -11.37 0.24 -4.74
C ALA A 170 -10.04 1.02 -4.77
N ALA A 171 -9.64 1.57 -5.91
CA ALA A 171 -8.45 2.41 -6.02
C ALA A 171 -8.54 3.65 -5.13
N GLY A 172 -9.68 4.33 -5.13
CA GLY A 172 -9.92 5.49 -4.27
C GLY A 172 -9.89 5.12 -2.80
N PHE A 173 -10.58 4.03 -2.44
CA PHE A 173 -10.60 3.52 -1.07
C PHE A 173 -9.21 3.13 -0.57
N THR A 174 -8.45 2.39 -1.37
CA THR A 174 -7.07 2.00 -1.02
C THR A 174 -6.14 3.22 -0.95
N LEU A 175 -6.31 4.22 -1.82
CA LEU A 175 -5.53 5.46 -1.74
C LEU A 175 -5.86 6.27 -0.49
N GLY A 176 -7.12 6.35 -0.09
CA GLY A 176 -7.49 7.05 1.13
C GLY A 176 -7.00 6.32 2.39
N LEU A 177 -6.98 4.97 2.39
CA LEU A 177 -6.23 4.22 3.40
C LEU A 177 -4.74 4.57 3.37
N ALA A 178 -4.11 4.68 2.20
CA ALA A 178 -2.72 5.13 2.12
C ALA A 178 -2.55 6.53 2.74
N ALA A 179 -3.49 7.46 2.50
CA ALA A 179 -3.48 8.79 3.09
C ALA A 179 -3.57 8.78 4.63
N LEU A 180 -4.15 7.75 5.24
CA LEU A 180 -4.13 7.52 6.69
C LEU A 180 -2.79 6.96 7.21
N THR A 181 -1.82 6.69 6.34
CA THR A 181 -0.42 6.42 6.70
C THR A 181 0.48 7.65 6.50
N ARG A 182 0.12 8.53 5.56
CA ARG A 182 0.82 9.78 5.23
C ARG A 182 -0.16 10.76 4.58
N ALA A 183 -0.47 11.86 5.28
CA ALA A 183 -1.37 12.91 4.78
C ALA A 183 -1.01 13.48 3.39
N ASN A 184 0.26 13.43 2.98
CA ASN A 184 0.69 13.90 1.65
C ASN A 184 -0.01 13.17 0.48
N PHE A 185 -0.50 11.95 0.69
CA PHE A 185 -1.26 11.25 -0.35
C PHE A 185 -2.66 11.82 -0.60
N LEU A 186 -3.16 12.72 0.27
CA LEU A 186 -4.37 13.49 -0.01
C LEU A 186 -4.26 14.27 -1.34
N LEU A 187 -3.04 14.72 -1.69
CA LEU A 187 -2.76 15.41 -2.95
C LEU A 187 -2.99 14.54 -4.20
N LEU A 188 -2.94 13.22 -4.06
CA LEU A 188 -3.16 12.28 -5.17
C LEU A 188 -4.65 12.11 -5.49
N ALA A 189 -5.57 12.48 -4.59
CA ALA A 189 -7.01 12.36 -4.83
C ALA A 189 -7.52 13.27 -5.97
N PRO A 190 -7.26 14.59 -5.99
CA PRO A 190 -7.68 15.44 -7.11
C PRO A 190 -7.00 15.04 -8.42
N LEU A 191 -5.73 14.60 -8.37
CA LEU A 191 -5.01 14.11 -9.55
C LEU A 191 -5.64 12.82 -10.11
N GLY A 192 -5.96 11.85 -9.25
CA GLY A 192 -6.63 10.61 -9.65
C GLY A 192 -8.01 10.86 -10.26
N ALA A 193 -8.80 11.76 -9.66
CA ALA A 193 -10.09 12.15 -10.23
C ALA A 193 -9.92 12.81 -11.61
N LEU A 194 -8.95 13.72 -11.77
CA LEU A 194 -8.65 14.37 -13.05
C LEU A 194 -8.21 13.36 -14.13
N VAL A 195 -7.38 12.37 -13.76
CA VAL A 195 -6.98 11.29 -14.67
C VAL A 195 -8.20 10.52 -15.19
N PHE A 196 -9.16 10.18 -14.32
CA PHE A 196 -10.38 9.50 -14.77
C PHE A 196 -11.33 10.39 -15.59
N LEU A 197 -11.38 11.69 -15.30
CA LEU A 197 -12.17 12.64 -16.10
C LEU A 197 -11.58 12.84 -17.51
N THR A 198 -10.27 12.70 -17.67
CA THR A 198 -9.56 12.85 -18.95
C THR A 198 -9.35 11.52 -19.68
N GLU A 199 -9.75 10.39 -19.07
CA GLU A 199 -9.60 9.06 -19.65
C GLU A 199 -10.38 8.94 -20.96
N ARG A 200 -9.69 8.47 -22.01
CA ARG A 200 -10.30 8.24 -23.32
C ARG A 200 -11.26 7.05 -23.24
N CYS A 201 -12.55 7.34 -23.22
CA CYS A 201 -13.62 6.35 -23.30
C CYS A 201 -14.30 6.40 -24.68
N ALA A 202 -14.99 5.32 -25.07
CA ALA A 202 -15.90 5.39 -26.22
C ALA A 202 -16.93 6.52 -25.98
N PRO A 203 -17.28 7.33 -27.01
CA PRO A 203 -18.15 8.50 -26.85
C PRO A 203 -19.48 8.19 -26.15
N ASP A 204 -20.04 7.01 -26.42
CA ASP A 204 -21.33 6.56 -25.89
C ASP A 204 -21.21 5.70 -24.63
N ALA A 205 -20.01 5.50 -24.09
CA ALA A 205 -19.82 4.71 -22.88
C ALA A 205 -20.47 5.42 -21.68
N ARG A 206 -21.58 4.86 -21.20
CA ARG A 206 -22.31 5.35 -20.02
C ARG A 206 -22.30 4.35 -18.87
N ALA A 207 -22.40 4.86 -17.67
CA ALA A 207 -22.64 4.08 -16.45
C ALA A 207 -23.48 4.92 -15.49
N PHE A 208 -24.51 4.33 -14.89
CA PHE A 208 -25.43 5.03 -13.99
C PHE A 208 -26.03 6.32 -14.60
N GLY A 209 -26.32 6.31 -15.90
CA GLY A 209 -26.84 7.49 -16.62
C GLY A 209 -25.82 8.59 -16.93
N LEU A 210 -24.58 8.47 -16.44
CA LEU A 210 -23.50 9.44 -16.62
C LEU A 210 -22.48 8.96 -17.67
N PRO A 211 -21.69 9.89 -18.27
CA PRO A 211 -20.51 9.49 -19.03
C PRO A 211 -19.57 8.66 -18.15
N ARG A 212 -19.05 7.54 -18.69
CA ARG A 212 -18.24 6.58 -17.92
C ARG A 212 -17.09 7.24 -17.15
N ARG A 213 -16.40 8.22 -17.76
CA ARG A 213 -15.33 9.01 -17.15
C ARG A 213 -15.75 9.76 -15.87
N VAL A 214 -16.97 10.30 -15.87
CA VAL A 214 -17.55 11.01 -14.72
C VAL A 214 -17.90 10.00 -13.63
N ALA A 215 -18.57 8.90 -13.99
CA ALA A 215 -18.88 7.83 -13.04
C ALA A 215 -17.61 7.24 -12.40
N ALA A 216 -16.54 7.04 -13.18
CA ALA A 216 -15.24 6.56 -12.69
C ALA A 216 -14.61 7.53 -11.68
N ALA A 217 -14.57 8.84 -12.00
CA ALA A 217 -14.06 9.87 -11.11
C ALA A 217 -14.87 9.99 -9.81
N MET A 218 -16.21 9.93 -9.91
CA MET A 218 -17.11 9.96 -8.74
C MET A 218 -16.93 8.73 -7.86
N LEU A 219 -16.84 7.53 -8.44
CA LEU A 219 -16.63 6.30 -7.68
C LEU A 219 -15.27 6.29 -6.97
N PHE A 220 -14.22 6.78 -7.65
CA PHE A 220 -12.92 6.95 -7.03
C PHE A 220 -12.98 7.94 -5.85
N ALA A 221 -13.58 9.12 -6.05
CA ALA A 221 -13.74 10.11 -4.98
C ALA A 221 -14.59 9.57 -3.82
N ALA A 222 -15.64 8.80 -4.10
CA ALA A 222 -16.49 8.16 -3.09
C ALA A 222 -15.71 7.12 -2.28
N GLY A 223 -14.92 6.26 -2.94
CA GLY A 223 -14.07 5.29 -2.25
C GLY A 223 -13.06 5.99 -1.34
N PHE A 224 -12.40 7.03 -1.85
CA PHE A 224 -11.45 7.84 -1.11
C PHE A 224 -12.08 8.47 0.13
N GLY A 225 -13.18 9.20 -0.03
CA GLY A 225 -13.91 9.82 1.08
C GLY A 225 -14.41 8.80 2.11
N LEU A 226 -14.91 7.65 1.66
CA LEU A 226 -15.39 6.59 2.56
C LEU A 226 -14.29 6.04 3.46
N SER A 227 -13.07 5.87 2.95
CA SER A 227 -11.96 5.36 3.75
C SER A 227 -11.50 6.34 4.84
N LEU A 228 -11.64 7.64 4.62
CA LEU A 228 -11.29 8.70 5.59
C LEU A 228 -12.39 8.93 6.62
N LEU A 229 -13.63 8.54 6.30
CA LEU A 229 -14.81 8.84 7.10
C LEU A 229 -14.70 8.39 8.57
N PRO A 230 -14.21 7.17 8.90
CA PRO A 230 -14.10 6.74 10.30
C PRO A 230 -13.16 7.63 11.12
N VAL A 231 -12.06 8.06 10.51
CA VAL A 231 -11.06 8.92 11.16
C VAL A 231 -11.61 10.34 11.33
N ALA A 232 -12.22 10.89 10.29
CA ALA A 232 -12.84 12.21 10.34
C ALA A 232 -13.97 12.28 11.38
N LEU A 233 -14.85 11.28 11.43
CA LEU A 233 -15.93 11.21 12.43
C LEU A 233 -15.37 11.10 13.85
N ARG A 234 -14.35 10.27 14.05
CA ARG A 234 -13.72 10.11 15.36
C ARG A 234 -13.09 11.42 15.83
N ASN A 235 -12.30 12.07 14.97
CA ASN A 235 -11.66 13.34 15.30
C ASN A 235 -12.72 14.40 15.62
N HIS A 236 -13.76 14.53 14.79
CA HIS A 236 -14.86 15.47 15.02
C HIS A 236 -15.59 15.23 16.35
N ARG A 237 -15.82 13.97 16.74
CA ARG A 237 -16.43 13.65 18.04
C ARG A 237 -15.56 14.06 19.23
N LEU A 238 -14.24 14.08 19.07
CA LEU A 238 -13.29 14.37 20.15
C LEU A 238 -12.87 15.85 20.21
N SER A 239 -12.79 16.56 19.07
CA SER A 239 -12.42 17.98 19.02
C SER A 239 -13.57 18.95 18.77
N GLY A 240 -14.68 18.48 18.19
CA GLY A 240 -15.71 19.35 17.60
C GLY A 240 -15.36 19.88 16.20
N GLU A 241 -14.15 19.60 15.68
CA GLU A 241 -13.66 20.11 14.39
C GLU A 241 -13.52 19.00 13.33
N TRP A 242 -13.71 19.33 12.06
CA TRP A 242 -13.59 18.37 10.95
C TRP A 242 -12.13 18.17 10.52
N ILE A 243 -11.42 17.31 11.26
CA ILE A 243 -10.02 16.95 10.97
C ILE A 243 -9.99 15.61 10.20
N LEU A 244 -9.59 15.66 8.92
CA LEU A 244 -9.65 14.51 7.99
C LEU A 244 -8.68 13.38 8.32
N THR A 245 -7.50 13.69 8.84
CA THR A 245 -6.46 12.69 9.15
C THR A 245 -5.90 12.92 10.55
N THR A 246 -5.11 13.97 10.70
CA THR A 246 -4.26 14.32 11.85
C THR A 246 -4.11 15.82 11.94
#